data_AF-A0A3D4Z3C2-F1
#
_entry.id   AF-A0A3D4Z3C2-F1
#
_cell.length_a   1.000
_cell.length_b   1.000
_cell.length_c   1.000
_cell.angle_alpha   90.00
_cell.angle_beta   90.00
_cell.angle_gamma   90.00
#
_symmetry.space_group_name_H-M   'P 1'
#
loop_
_entity.id
_entity.type
_entity.pdbx_description
1 polymer ?
#
loop_
_entity_poly.entity_id
_entity_poly.type
_entity_poly.pdbx_seq_one_letter_code
_entity_poly.pdbx_strand_id
1 'polypeptide(L)'
;MEIIFHYPPELLQLLIDAIPKLCKSKSDLLLFFQGSGVSKSMLQPFQQLLLRDKALFNKYTVTREVLARLNEQGESSLRVRRELLKRVTEFEDFSVCWENDRAAARGLVAQICDVINVKDSFTRMRNEKDKERQRRLEEQEVIAKAQREQKANRDRVKSNLFALFGVQNAHRRGKLLEQALNDLFAFHDVLVRDPFTIKGNCGEGVIEQ
;
A
#
# COMPACT_ATOMS: atom_id res chain seq x y z
N MET A 1 -15.70 3.70 -16.37
CA MET A 1 -15.16 2.80 -15.33
C MET A 1 -15.70 1.42 -15.64
N GLU A 2 -14.83 0.45 -15.92
CA GLU A 2 -15.28 -0.93 -16.00
C GLU A 2 -15.87 -1.34 -14.65
N ILE A 3 -17.10 -1.87 -14.66
CA ILE A 3 -17.70 -2.43 -13.45
C ILE A 3 -16.95 -3.73 -13.18
N ILE A 4 -15.90 -3.65 -12.37
CA ILE A 4 -15.22 -4.85 -11.87
C ILE A 4 -16.20 -5.49 -10.90
N PHE A 5 -16.79 -6.62 -11.29
CA PHE A 5 -17.56 -7.47 -10.38
C PHE A 5 -16.63 -7.92 -9.25
N HIS A 6 -16.77 -7.31 -8.08
CA HIS A 6 -15.81 -7.49 -6.99
C HIS A 6 -15.91 -8.84 -6.31
N TYR A 7 -17.12 -9.41 -6.21
CA TYR A 7 -17.29 -10.83 -5.95
C TYR A 7 -17.18 -11.60 -7.26
N PRO A 8 -16.19 -12.50 -7.38
CA PRO A 8 -16.13 -13.41 -8.51
C PRO A 8 -17.34 -14.35 -8.51
N PRO A 9 -17.79 -14.85 -9.67
CA PRO A 9 -19.02 -15.63 -9.78
C PRO A 9 -19.12 -16.82 -8.82
N GLU A 10 -18.00 -17.53 -8.60
CA GLU A 10 -17.91 -18.66 -7.66
C GLU A 10 -18.18 -18.23 -6.21
N LEU A 11 -17.58 -17.13 -5.76
CA LEU A 11 -17.74 -16.62 -4.39
C LEU A 11 -19.16 -16.09 -4.19
N LEU A 12 -19.70 -15.40 -5.20
CA LEU A 12 -21.08 -14.93 -5.17
C LEU A 12 -22.05 -16.10 -5.01
N GLN A 13 -21.87 -17.18 -5.76
CA GLN A 13 -22.74 -18.35 -5.68
C GLN A 13 -22.61 -19.05 -4.31
N LEU A 14 -21.39 -19.22 -3.79
CA LEU A 14 -21.18 -19.77 -2.44
C LEU A 14 -21.90 -18.94 -1.36
N LEU A 15 -21.83 -17.61 -1.42
CA LEU A 15 -22.53 -16.73 -0.48
C LEU A 15 -24.06 -16.85 -0.61
N ILE A 16 -24.58 -16.99 -1.83
CA ILE A 16 -26.00 -17.20 -2.09
C ILE A 16 -26.51 -18.48 -1.45
N ASP A 17 -25.68 -19.53 -1.43
CA ASP A 17 -26.05 -20.82 -0.85
C ASP A 17 -25.84 -20.84 0.67
N ALA A 18 -24.80 -20.18 1.17
CA ALA A 18 -24.43 -20.19 2.59
C ALA A 18 -25.35 -19.33 3.46
N ILE A 19 -25.53 -18.04 3.12
CA ILE A 19 -26.21 -17.06 3.98
C ILE A 19 -27.63 -17.52 4.36
N PRO A 20 -28.48 -18.01 3.43
CA PRO A 20 -29.80 -18.54 3.77
C PRO A 20 -29.79 -19.69 4.78
N LYS A 21 -28.73 -20.51 4.81
CA LYS A 21 -28.60 -21.65 5.73
C LYS A 21 -28.11 -21.22 7.11
N LEU A 22 -27.31 -20.17 7.18
CA LEU A 22 -26.90 -19.55 8.45
C LEU A 22 -28.09 -18.89 9.14
N CYS A 23 -29.04 -18.32 8.38
CA CYS A 23 -30.21 -17.64 8.93
C CYS A 23 -31.43 -18.56 9.04
N LYS A 24 -31.87 -18.89 10.26
CA LYS A 24 -32.99 -19.80 10.52
C LYS A 24 -34.30 -19.29 9.89
N SER A 25 -34.68 -18.04 10.16
CA SER A 25 -35.91 -17.43 9.65
C SER A 25 -35.69 -16.41 8.53
N LYS A 26 -36.78 -16.01 7.86
CA LYS A 26 -36.77 -14.94 6.84
C LYS A 26 -36.46 -13.57 7.45
N SER A 27 -36.86 -13.35 8.70
CA SER A 27 -36.55 -12.13 9.45
C SER A 27 -35.06 -12.09 9.84
N ASP A 28 -34.50 -13.22 10.26
CA ASP A 28 -33.07 -13.32 10.61
C ASP A 28 -32.19 -13.02 9.41
N LEU A 29 -32.61 -13.41 8.20
CA LEU A 29 -31.90 -13.08 6.97
C LEU A 29 -31.81 -11.55 6.76
N LEU A 30 -32.93 -10.85 6.90
CA LEU A 30 -32.95 -9.39 6.75
C LEU A 30 -32.15 -8.70 7.87
N LEU A 31 -32.20 -9.24 9.09
CA LEU A 31 -31.41 -8.75 10.21
C LEU A 31 -29.90 -8.97 9.99
N PHE A 32 -29.52 -10.12 9.41
CA PHE A 32 -28.13 -10.41 9.04
C PHE A 32 -27.59 -9.38 8.05
N PHE A 33 -28.35 -9.07 7.00
CA PHE A 33 -27.97 -8.05 6.02
C PHE A 33 -27.90 -6.66 6.66
N GLN A 34 -28.90 -6.28 7.46
CA GLN A 34 -28.90 -5.00 8.16
C GLN A 34 -27.70 -4.88 9.12
N GLY A 35 -27.40 -5.94 9.87
CA GLY A 35 -26.26 -6.00 10.79
C GLY A 35 -24.92 -5.88 10.07
N SER A 36 -24.85 -6.37 8.83
CA SER A 36 -23.69 -6.24 7.94
C SER A 36 -23.56 -4.84 7.30
N GLY A 37 -24.51 -3.94 7.58
CA GLY A 37 -24.47 -2.55 7.11
C GLY A 37 -25.24 -2.30 5.81
N VAL A 38 -26.04 -3.25 5.32
CA VAL A 38 -26.93 -3.01 4.17
C VAL A 38 -27.97 -1.97 4.56
N SER A 39 -28.17 -0.96 3.70
CA SER A 39 -29.08 0.15 4.00
C SER A 39 -30.53 -0.34 4.13
N LYS A 40 -31.28 0.28 5.04
CA LYS A 40 -32.72 0.00 5.22
C LYS A 40 -33.49 0.24 3.93
N SER A 41 -33.13 1.26 3.14
CA SER A 41 -33.76 1.54 1.85
C SER A 41 -33.59 0.40 0.85
N MET A 42 -32.44 -0.27 0.83
CA MET A 42 -32.21 -1.43 -0.03
C MET A 42 -33.03 -2.65 0.43
N LEU A 43 -33.19 -2.83 1.74
CA LEU A 43 -33.93 -3.97 2.32
C LEU A 43 -35.45 -3.77 2.35
N GLN A 44 -35.92 -2.53 2.23
CA GLN A 44 -37.33 -2.16 2.39
C GLN A 44 -38.30 -2.93 1.46
N PRO A 45 -38.00 -3.17 0.17
CA PRO A 45 -38.88 -3.99 -0.68
C PRO A 45 -39.07 -5.41 -0.15
N PHE A 46 -38.01 -6.02 0.40
CA PHE A 46 -38.05 -7.37 0.95
C PHE A 46 -38.75 -7.40 2.32
N GLN A 47 -38.60 -6.35 3.14
CA GLN A 47 -39.35 -6.18 4.38
C GLN A 47 -40.86 -6.09 4.10
N GLN A 48 -41.25 -5.29 3.11
CA GLN A 48 -42.66 -5.18 2.70
C GLN A 48 -43.20 -6.50 2.13
N LEU A 49 -42.41 -7.19 1.31
CA LEU A 49 -42.78 -8.51 0.80
C LEU A 49 -43.02 -9.49 1.93
N LEU A 50 -42.13 -9.54 2.94
CA LEU A 50 -42.26 -10.44 4.08
C LEU A 50 -43.49 -10.15 4.93
N LEU A 51 -43.91 -8.88 5.04
CA LEU A 51 -45.12 -8.48 5.76
C LEU A 51 -46.39 -8.81 4.98
N ARG A 52 -46.40 -8.58 3.66
CA ARG A 52 -47.58 -8.75 2.81
C ARG A 52 -47.84 -10.22 2.46
N ASP A 53 -46.81 -10.92 2.03
CA ASP A 53 -46.91 -12.29 1.54
C ASP A 53 -45.63 -13.09 1.87
N LYS A 54 -45.71 -13.81 2.98
CA LYS A 54 -44.61 -14.68 3.43
C LYS A 54 -44.35 -15.83 2.47
N ALA A 55 -45.32 -16.29 1.67
CA ALA A 55 -45.12 -17.45 0.80
C ALA A 55 -44.17 -17.12 -0.37
N LEU A 56 -44.31 -15.92 -0.93
CA LEU A 56 -43.47 -15.45 -2.04
C LEU A 56 -42.03 -15.09 -1.63
N PHE A 57 -41.76 -14.87 -0.34
CA PHE A 57 -40.42 -14.56 0.12
C PHE A 57 -39.51 -15.80 0.08
N ASN A 58 -38.55 -15.84 -0.85
CA ASN A 58 -37.52 -16.89 -0.93
C ASN A 58 -36.15 -16.35 -0.46
N LYS A 59 -35.55 -17.00 0.54
CA LYS A 59 -34.26 -16.56 1.12
C LYS A 59 -33.12 -16.51 0.10
N TYR A 60 -33.02 -17.48 -0.80
CA TYR A 60 -31.95 -17.55 -1.81
C TYR A 60 -32.10 -16.45 -2.86
N THR A 61 -33.33 -16.21 -3.32
CA THR A 61 -33.62 -15.13 -4.27
C THR A 61 -33.28 -13.77 -3.68
N VAL A 62 -33.73 -13.51 -2.44
CA VAL A 62 -33.44 -12.24 -1.74
C VAL A 62 -31.94 -12.07 -1.54
N THR A 63 -31.24 -13.11 -1.10
CA THR A 63 -29.77 -13.07 -0.95
C THR A 63 -29.08 -12.74 -2.27
N ARG A 64 -29.46 -13.41 -3.37
CA ARG A 64 -28.90 -13.14 -4.71
C ARG A 64 -29.09 -11.69 -5.11
N GLU A 65 -30.30 -11.16 -4.95
CA GLU A 65 -30.62 -9.79 -5.36
C GLU A 65 -29.88 -8.75 -4.53
N VAL A 66 -29.80 -8.92 -3.21
CA VAL A 66 -29.04 -8.02 -2.32
C VAL A 66 -27.56 -8.05 -2.67
N LEU A 67 -26.96 -9.23 -2.81
CA LEU A 67 -25.54 -9.37 -3.14
C LEU A 67 -25.21 -8.81 -4.53
N ALA A 68 -26.07 -9.03 -5.52
CA ALA A 68 -25.90 -8.48 -6.87
C ALA A 68 -25.89 -6.95 -6.85
N ARG A 69 -26.88 -6.32 -6.19
CA ARG A 69 -26.94 -4.86 -6.05
C ARG A 69 -25.72 -4.29 -5.33
N LEU A 70 -25.26 -4.96 -4.26
CA LEU A 70 -24.03 -4.55 -3.57
C LEU A 70 -22.81 -4.66 -4.49
N ASN A 71 -22.73 -5.69 -5.32
CA ASN A 71 -21.60 -5.86 -6.24
C ASN A 71 -21.58 -4.79 -7.33
N GLU A 72 -22.75 -4.44 -7.87
CA GLU A 72 -22.94 -3.38 -8.88
C GLU A 72 -22.59 -1.99 -8.34
N GLN A 73 -22.80 -1.74 -7.05
CA GLN A 73 -22.44 -0.49 -6.36
C GLN A 73 -20.93 -0.24 -6.24
N GLY A 74 -20.10 -1.22 -6.59
CA GLY A 74 -18.65 -1.06 -6.67
C GLY A 74 -17.98 -0.73 -5.34
N GLU A 75 -17.14 0.31 -5.33
CA GLU A 75 -16.40 0.77 -4.15
C GLU A 75 -17.29 1.33 -3.04
N SER A 76 -18.45 1.91 -3.39
CA SER A 76 -19.37 2.48 -2.39
C SER A 76 -19.92 1.45 -1.40
N SER A 77 -19.95 0.17 -1.79
CA SER A 77 -20.40 -0.95 -0.97
C SER A 77 -19.24 -1.77 -0.37
N LEU A 78 -17.98 -1.38 -0.58
CA LEU A 78 -16.80 -2.19 -0.19
C LEU A 78 -16.83 -2.57 1.29
N ARG A 79 -17.16 -1.61 2.16
CA ARG A 79 -17.25 -1.84 3.61
C ARG A 79 -18.31 -2.89 3.95
N VAL A 80 -19.49 -2.78 3.36
CA VAL A 80 -20.62 -3.70 3.57
C VAL A 80 -20.26 -5.09 3.07
N ARG A 81 -19.61 -5.19 1.90
CA ARG A 81 -19.16 -6.46 1.34
C ARG A 81 -18.11 -7.15 2.22
N ARG A 82 -17.13 -6.42 2.72
CA ARG A 82 -16.13 -6.97 3.68
C ARG A 82 -16.78 -7.45 4.96
N GLU A 83 -17.73 -6.70 5.49
CA GLU A 83 -18.45 -7.08 6.71
C GLU A 83 -19.31 -8.34 6.51
N LEU A 84 -19.95 -8.49 5.35
CA LEU A 84 -20.66 -9.72 4.97
C LEU A 84 -19.73 -10.93 4.95
N LEU A 85 -18.58 -10.80 4.27
CA LEU A 85 -17.59 -11.89 4.23
C LEU A 85 -17.11 -12.24 5.63
N LYS A 86 -16.72 -11.22 6.42
CA LYS A 86 -16.26 -11.39 7.80
C LYS A 86 -17.26 -12.19 8.64
N ARG A 87 -18.53 -11.80 8.64
CA ARG A 87 -19.58 -12.48 9.40
C ARG A 87 -19.84 -13.91 8.96
N VAL A 88 -19.68 -14.21 7.67
CA VAL A 88 -19.80 -15.58 7.17
C VAL A 88 -18.58 -16.42 7.58
N THR A 89 -17.37 -15.88 7.46
CA THR A 89 -16.13 -16.61 7.77
C THR A 89 -15.89 -16.78 9.26
N GLU A 90 -16.36 -15.86 10.10
CA GLU A 90 -16.27 -15.92 11.57
C GLU A 90 -17.47 -16.66 12.19
N PHE A 91 -18.27 -17.35 11.39
CA PHE A 91 -19.41 -18.11 11.90
C PHE A 91 -18.94 -19.46 12.45
N GLU A 92 -18.88 -19.58 13.79
CA GLU A 92 -18.34 -20.78 14.45
C GLU A 92 -19.42 -21.72 15.01
N ASP A 93 -20.52 -21.17 15.54
CA ASP A 93 -21.59 -21.96 16.17
C ASP A 93 -22.75 -22.26 15.21
N PHE A 94 -22.73 -23.44 14.60
CA PHE A 94 -23.77 -23.93 13.71
C PHE A 94 -24.98 -24.55 14.44
N SER A 95 -24.99 -24.57 15.78
CA SER A 95 -26.14 -25.07 16.54
C SER A 95 -27.40 -24.22 16.30
N VAL A 96 -27.22 -22.94 15.97
CA VAL A 96 -28.30 -21.98 15.70
C VAL A 96 -28.98 -22.17 14.33
N CYS A 97 -28.35 -22.92 13.41
CA CYS A 97 -28.93 -23.27 12.12
C CYS A 97 -29.99 -24.38 12.26
N TRP A 98 -30.82 -24.58 11.22
CA TRP A 98 -31.68 -25.77 11.14
C TRP A 98 -30.84 -27.05 11.12
N GLU A 99 -31.28 -28.09 11.82
CA GLU A 99 -30.54 -29.37 11.95
C GLU A 99 -30.07 -29.89 10.59
N ASN A 100 -30.98 -29.96 9.62
CA ASN A 100 -30.72 -30.45 8.26
C ASN A 100 -29.77 -29.55 7.46
N ASP A 101 -29.61 -28.28 7.84
CA ASP A 101 -28.73 -27.33 7.17
C ASP A 101 -27.34 -27.25 7.81
N ARG A 102 -27.13 -27.78 9.03
CA ARG A 102 -25.87 -27.60 9.78
C ARG A 102 -24.64 -28.10 9.02
N ALA A 103 -24.70 -29.32 8.50
CA ALA A 103 -23.58 -29.93 7.78
C ALA A 103 -23.27 -29.17 6.48
N ALA A 104 -24.32 -28.82 5.72
CA ALA A 104 -24.19 -28.05 4.48
C ALA A 104 -23.63 -26.64 4.75
N ALA A 105 -24.13 -25.95 5.78
CA ALA A 105 -23.67 -24.62 6.17
C ALA A 105 -22.18 -24.62 6.55
N ARG A 106 -21.74 -25.60 7.36
CA ARG A 106 -20.30 -25.76 7.70
C ARG A 106 -19.45 -25.94 6.45
N GLY A 107 -19.85 -26.83 5.56
CA GLY A 107 -19.13 -27.10 4.32
C GLY A 107 -19.03 -25.87 3.43
N LEU A 108 -20.11 -25.10 3.29
CA LEU A 108 -20.13 -23.87 2.51
C LEU A 108 -19.26 -22.77 3.12
N VAL A 109 -19.32 -22.58 4.45
CA VAL A 109 -18.45 -21.61 5.14
C VAL A 109 -16.97 -21.98 4.95
N ALA A 110 -16.60 -23.25 5.09
CA ALA A 110 -15.24 -23.71 4.84
C ALA A 110 -14.77 -23.43 3.40
N GLN A 111 -15.60 -23.74 2.40
CA GLN A 111 -15.30 -23.43 1.00
C GLN A 111 -15.11 -21.93 0.75
N ILE A 112 -15.92 -21.08 1.39
CA ILE A 112 -15.78 -19.63 1.31
C ILE A 112 -14.44 -19.18 1.89
N CYS A 113 -14.07 -19.71 3.06
CA CYS A 113 -12.77 -19.44 3.67
C CYS A 113 -11.60 -19.84 2.75
N ASP A 114 -11.68 -21.02 2.13
CA ASP A 114 -10.65 -21.50 1.20
C ASP A 114 -10.49 -20.56 -0.01
N VAL A 115 -11.60 -20.18 -0.64
CA VAL A 115 -11.59 -19.25 -1.80
C VAL A 115 -10.99 -17.89 -1.42
N ILE A 116 -11.32 -17.37 -0.23
CA ILE A 116 -10.80 -16.09 0.26
C ILE A 116 -9.30 -16.21 0.56
N ASN A 117 -8.88 -17.26 1.26
CA ASN A 117 -7.48 -17.47 1.63
C ASN A 117 -6.59 -17.62 0.39
N VAL A 118 -7.06 -18.37 -0.62
CA VAL A 118 -6.33 -18.49 -1.90
C VAL A 118 -6.16 -17.12 -2.53
N LYS A 119 -7.21 -16.29 -2.62
CA LYS A 119 -7.14 -14.95 -3.24
C LYS A 119 -6.32 -13.96 -2.42
N ASP A 120 -6.41 -14.03 -1.11
CA ASP A 120 -5.61 -13.17 -0.23
C ASP A 120 -4.12 -13.53 -0.33
N SER A 121 -3.79 -14.82 -0.46
CA SER A 121 -2.40 -15.28 -0.63
C SER A 121 -1.77 -14.73 -1.92
N PHE A 122 -2.47 -14.77 -3.05
CA PHE A 122 -2.02 -14.15 -4.30
C PHE A 122 -1.88 -12.62 -4.17
N THR A 123 -2.79 -11.97 -3.43
CA THR A 123 -2.75 -10.52 -3.20
C THR A 123 -1.51 -10.14 -2.37
N ARG A 124 -1.23 -10.89 -1.30
CA ARG A 124 -0.03 -10.71 -0.46
C ARG A 124 1.24 -10.88 -1.29
N MET A 125 1.34 -11.96 -2.07
CA MET A 125 2.50 -12.23 -2.94
C MET A 125 2.74 -11.11 -3.96
N ARG A 126 1.68 -10.58 -4.58
CA ARG A 126 1.79 -9.44 -5.49
C ARG A 126 2.32 -8.19 -4.77
N ASN A 127 1.76 -7.87 -3.61
CA ASN A 127 2.18 -6.71 -2.82
C ASN A 127 3.63 -6.83 -2.34
N GLU A 128 4.07 -8.03 -1.97
CA GLU A 128 5.47 -8.29 -1.60
C GLU A 128 6.42 -8.08 -2.77
N LYS A 129 6.08 -8.60 -3.95
CA LYS A 129 6.86 -8.39 -5.18
C LYS A 129 6.93 -6.91 -5.59
N ASP A 130 5.84 -6.18 -5.45
CA ASP A 130 5.79 -4.74 -5.75
C ASP A 130 6.64 -3.94 -4.75
N LYS A 131 6.60 -4.29 -3.45
CA LYS A 131 7.48 -3.71 -2.43
C LYS A 131 8.96 -4.01 -2.70
N GLU A 132 9.30 -5.23 -3.10
CA GLU A 132 10.68 -5.59 -3.44
C GLU A 132 11.18 -4.78 -4.64
N ARG A 133 10.35 -4.65 -5.68
CA ARG A 133 10.67 -3.80 -6.84
C ARG A 133 10.91 -2.35 -6.42
N GLN A 134 10.05 -1.81 -5.55
CA GLN A 134 10.17 -0.45 -5.06
C GLN A 134 11.48 -0.24 -4.30
N ARG A 135 11.85 -1.19 -3.41
CA ARG A 135 13.13 -1.15 -2.69
C ARG A 135 14.34 -1.14 -3.63
N ARG A 136 14.33 -1.98 -4.68
CA ARG A 136 15.41 -2.00 -5.67
C ARG A 136 15.54 -0.67 -6.43
N LEU A 137 14.41 -0.02 -6.74
CA LEU A 137 14.43 1.30 -7.37
C LEU A 137 14.99 2.36 -6.42
N GLU A 138 14.58 2.36 -5.15
CA GLU A 138 15.09 3.27 -4.11
C GLU A 138 16.61 3.09 -3.90
N GLU A 139 17.08 1.84 -3.82
CA GLU A 139 18.51 1.52 -3.73
C GLU A 139 19.29 2.03 -4.94
N GLN A 140 18.76 1.81 -6.16
CA GLN A 140 19.38 2.32 -7.39
C GLN A 140 19.41 3.86 -7.44
N GLU A 141 18.36 4.53 -6.98
CA GLU A 141 18.32 5.99 -6.89
C GLU A 141 19.35 6.54 -5.91
N VAL A 142 19.52 5.90 -4.74
CA VAL A 142 20.55 6.29 -3.76
C VAL A 142 21.95 6.14 -4.36
N ILE A 143 22.24 5.02 -5.01
CA ILE A 143 23.54 4.78 -5.67
C ILE A 143 23.76 5.80 -6.79
N ALA A 144 22.77 6.04 -7.65
CA ALA A 144 22.86 7.00 -8.74
C ALA A 144 23.04 8.44 -8.22
N LYS A 145 22.40 8.81 -7.12
CA LYS A 145 22.55 10.11 -6.48
C LYS A 145 23.98 10.29 -5.93
N ALA A 146 24.50 9.31 -5.20
CA ALA A 146 25.86 9.35 -4.68
C ALA A 146 26.90 9.46 -5.82
N GLN A 147 26.70 8.70 -6.92
CA GLN A 147 27.57 8.79 -8.10
C GLN A 147 27.49 10.17 -8.78
N ARG A 148 26.29 10.77 -8.88
CA ARG A 148 26.11 12.12 -9.43
C ARG A 148 26.80 13.18 -8.55
N GLU A 149 26.68 13.08 -7.23
CA GLU A 149 27.32 13.99 -6.28
C GLU A 149 28.85 13.89 -6.34
N GLN A 150 29.39 12.66 -6.36
CA GLN A 150 30.83 12.45 -6.55
C GLN A 150 31.32 13.06 -7.87
N LYS A 151 30.59 12.80 -8.98
CA LYS A 151 30.95 13.34 -10.29
C LYS A 151 30.91 14.86 -10.29
N ALA A 152 29.86 15.47 -9.74
CA ALA A 152 29.72 16.91 -9.64
C ALA A 152 30.84 17.55 -8.80
N ASN A 153 31.21 16.92 -7.67
CA ASN A 153 32.31 17.41 -6.84
C ASN A 153 33.65 17.33 -7.59
N ARG A 154 33.92 16.21 -8.27
CA ARG A 154 35.11 16.05 -9.11
C ARG A 154 35.19 17.10 -10.23
N ASP A 155 34.08 17.30 -10.92
CA ASP A 155 34.00 18.25 -12.04
C ASP A 155 34.17 19.70 -11.54
N ARG A 156 33.67 20.02 -10.33
CA ARG A 156 33.91 21.30 -9.65
C ARG A 156 35.40 21.52 -9.32
N VAL A 157 36.05 20.54 -8.68
CA VAL A 157 37.48 20.61 -8.36
C VAL A 157 38.32 20.82 -9.62
N LYS A 158 38.02 20.05 -10.68
CA LYS A 158 38.69 20.17 -11.98
C LYS A 158 38.49 21.55 -12.61
N SER A 159 37.28 22.09 -12.55
CA SER A 159 36.97 23.44 -13.06
C SER A 159 37.73 24.52 -12.29
N ASN A 160 37.78 24.43 -10.97
CA ASN A 160 38.50 25.38 -10.11
C ASN A 160 40.00 25.39 -10.43
N LEU A 161 40.61 24.21 -10.56
CA LEU A 161 42.03 24.08 -10.92
C LEU A 161 42.30 24.68 -12.31
N PHE A 162 41.44 24.39 -13.30
CA PHE A 162 41.63 24.91 -14.66
C PHE A 162 41.42 26.42 -14.78
N ALA A 163 40.56 27.01 -13.96
CA ALA A 163 40.37 28.46 -13.93
C ALA A 163 41.67 29.22 -13.56
N LEU A 164 42.59 28.60 -12.82
CA LEU A 164 43.86 29.21 -12.42
C LEU A 164 44.78 29.53 -13.60
N PHE A 165 44.69 28.78 -14.70
CA PHE A 165 45.48 29.04 -15.90
C PHE A 165 45.14 30.38 -16.56
N GLY A 166 43.94 30.93 -16.30
CA GLY A 166 43.54 32.25 -16.78
C GLY A 166 44.01 33.42 -15.89
N VAL A 167 44.59 33.15 -14.71
CA VAL A 167 44.99 34.18 -13.76
C VAL A 167 46.39 34.71 -14.11
N GLN A 168 46.44 35.97 -14.56
CA GLN A 168 47.69 36.63 -14.99
C GLN A 168 48.62 36.98 -13.82
N ASN A 169 48.08 37.39 -12.68
CA ASN A 169 48.86 37.77 -11.50
C ASN A 169 49.39 36.52 -10.77
N ALA A 170 50.72 36.36 -10.72
CA ALA A 170 51.38 35.19 -10.14
C ALA A 170 51.09 35.00 -8.64
N HIS A 171 51.12 36.07 -7.83
CA HIS A 171 50.84 35.98 -6.39
C HIS A 171 49.39 35.59 -6.12
N ARG A 172 48.45 36.19 -6.86
CA ARG A 172 47.02 35.85 -6.76
C ARG A 172 46.76 34.40 -7.19
N ARG A 173 47.46 33.92 -8.20
CA ARG A 173 47.38 32.54 -8.68
C ARG A 173 47.88 31.55 -7.64
N GLY A 174 49.00 31.85 -6.95
CA GLY A 174 49.53 31.02 -5.87
C GLY A 174 48.54 30.85 -4.72
N LYS A 175 47.96 31.95 -4.24
CA LYS A 175 46.95 31.90 -3.16
C LYS A 175 45.69 31.11 -3.54
N LEU A 176 45.22 31.23 -4.78
CA LEU A 176 44.07 30.45 -5.26
C LEU A 176 44.40 28.97 -5.52
N LEU A 177 45.68 28.68 -5.82
CA LEU A 177 46.17 27.31 -5.99
C LEU A 177 46.11 26.55 -4.67
N GLU A 178 46.45 27.17 -3.54
CA GLU A 178 46.31 26.55 -2.21
C GLU A 178 44.88 26.07 -1.96
N GLN A 179 43.88 26.92 -2.24
CA GLN A 179 42.48 26.56 -2.09
C GLN A 179 42.06 25.41 -3.03
N ALA A 180 42.49 25.45 -4.30
CA ALA A 180 42.20 24.39 -5.26
C ALA A 180 42.85 23.05 -4.89
N LEU A 181 44.06 23.08 -4.30
CA LEU A 181 44.74 21.89 -3.80
C LEU A 181 44.04 21.34 -2.56
N ASN A 182 43.62 22.18 -1.62
CA ASN A 182 42.84 21.75 -0.45
C ASN A 182 41.52 21.09 -0.85
N ASP A 183 40.79 21.66 -1.82
CA ASP A 183 39.57 21.06 -2.37
C ASP A 183 39.83 19.69 -3.04
N LEU A 184 40.97 19.55 -3.74
CA LEU A 184 41.39 18.29 -4.37
C LEU A 184 41.76 17.23 -3.34
N PHE A 185 42.52 17.61 -2.31
CA PHE A 185 42.92 16.71 -1.24
C PHE A 185 41.71 16.27 -0.41
N ALA A 186 40.80 17.20 -0.09
CA ALA A 186 39.53 16.88 0.58
C ALA A 186 38.65 15.94 -0.24
N PHE A 187 38.61 16.09 -1.58
CA PHE A 187 37.90 15.15 -2.46
C PHE A 187 38.46 13.73 -2.42
N HIS A 188 39.75 13.56 -2.15
CA HIS A 188 40.42 12.27 -2.02
C HIS A 188 40.58 11.80 -0.56
N ASP A 189 39.88 12.43 0.40
CA ASP A 189 39.98 12.18 1.83
C ASP A 189 41.42 12.26 2.38
N VAL A 190 42.26 13.08 1.74
CA VAL A 190 43.60 13.42 2.21
C VAL A 190 43.47 14.57 3.19
N LEU A 191 43.74 14.33 4.47
CA LEU A 191 43.70 15.33 5.52
C LEU A 191 44.81 16.37 5.31
N VAL A 192 44.43 17.58 4.92
CA VAL A 192 45.33 18.74 4.86
C VAL A 192 45.03 19.62 6.06
N ARG A 193 46.08 20.07 6.76
CA ARG A 193 45.93 21.13 7.77
C ARG A 193 45.78 22.46 7.03
N ASP A 194 44.75 23.22 7.37
CA ASP A 194 44.58 24.56 6.80
C ASP A 194 45.82 25.43 7.06
N PRO A 195 46.26 26.23 6.08
CA PRO A 195 47.35 27.17 6.29
C PRO A 195 46.96 28.17 7.38
N PHE A 196 47.81 28.32 8.39
CA PHE A 196 47.61 29.26 9.47
C PHE A 196 48.70 30.32 9.42
N THR A 197 48.32 31.57 9.65
CA THR A 197 49.27 32.68 9.70
C THR A 197 49.64 32.95 11.15
N ILE A 198 50.90 32.71 11.54
CA ILE A 198 51.41 33.23 12.81
C ILE A 198 51.73 34.71 12.61
N LYS A 199 50.96 35.60 13.27
CA LYS A 199 51.33 37.01 13.39
C LYS A 199 52.23 37.17 14.61
N GLY A 200 53.49 37.50 14.40
CA GLY A 200 54.42 37.86 15.48
C GLY A 200 54.00 39.16 16.15
N ASN A 201 54.09 39.24 17.48
CA ASN A 201 53.67 40.42 18.26
C ASN A 201 54.53 41.68 18.04
N CYS A 202 55.63 41.60 17.28
CA CYS A 202 56.62 42.68 17.14
C CYS A 202 57.03 42.99 15.69
N GLY A 203 56.11 42.89 14.72
CA GLY A 203 56.34 43.39 13.34
C GLY A 203 57.33 42.60 12.49
N GLU A 204 57.77 41.42 12.93
CA GLU A 204 58.58 40.51 12.13
C GLU A 204 57.69 39.78 11.12
N GLY A 205 58.21 39.67 9.88
CA GLY A 205 57.46 39.35 8.68
C GLY A 205 56.67 38.04 8.70
N VAL A 206 55.67 37.97 7.81
CA VAL A 206 54.82 36.80 7.62
C VAL A 206 55.67 35.61 7.16
N ILE A 207 55.76 34.57 7.98
CA ILE A 207 56.34 33.29 7.57
C ILE A 207 55.17 32.41 7.11
N GLU A 208 55.08 32.18 5.80
CA GLU A 208 54.17 31.21 5.20
C GLU A 208 54.92 29.87 5.07
N GLN A 209 54.34 28.78 5.58
CA GLN A 209 54.80 27.39 5.36
C GLN A 209 53.62 26.53 4.89
#